data_AF-A0A3A8YWN9-F1
#
_entry.id   AF-A0A3A8YWN9-F1
#
_cell.length_a   1.000
_cell.length_b   1.000
_cell.length_c   1.000
_cell.angle_alpha   90.00
_cell.angle_beta   90.00
_cell.angle_gamma   90.00
#
_symmetry.space_group_name_H-M   'P 1'
#
loop_
_entity.id
_entity.type
_entity.pdbx_description
1 polymer ?
#
loop_
_entity_poly.entity_id
_entity_poly.type
_entity_poly.pdbx_seq_one_letter_code
_entity_poly.pdbx_strand_id
1 'polypeptide(L)'
;MERMRLARFCKNCGAVMENEMSFCSKCGTKQPEEGGAAPAGRPGPGPASAPVPPAPPRSYPAGPSYPPAPSVRMGDTGRGAGWIMFLRVLLWIVFGGICLLGLALAMPTFQYARYGADPLIGLGIIVGSVLIAFTVVAAGMVSLDAAQNIRRCAINSANILDLLNQRKG
;
A
#
# COMPACT_ATOMS: atom_id res chain seq x y z
N MET A 1 29.26 -3.29 -4.76
CA MET A 1 28.64 -2.75 -3.54
C MET A 1 27.18 -2.53 -3.83
N GLU A 2 26.31 -3.52 -3.60
CA GLU A 2 24.87 -3.36 -3.82
C GLU A 2 24.15 -3.93 -2.61
N ARG A 3 23.86 -3.05 -1.64
CA ARG A 3 23.08 -3.41 -0.46
C ARG A 3 21.63 -3.61 -0.93
N MET A 4 21.12 -4.83 -0.74
CA MET A 4 19.69 -5.13 -0.86
C MET A 4 18.89 -4.11 -0.05
N ARG A 5 18.13 -3.26 -0.74
CA ARG A 5 17.07 -2.44 -0.13
C ARG A 5 15.97 -3.41 0.32
N LEU A 6 16.02 -3.89 1.57
CA LEU A 6 14.85 -4.50 2.17
C LEU A 6 13.77 -3.42 2.30
N ALA A 7 12.63 -3.60 1.67
CA ALA A 7 11.48 -2.74 1.88
C ALA A 7 10.77 -3.21 3.17
N ARG A 8 10.55 -2.31 4.14
CA ARG A 8 9.77 -2.61 5.35
C ARG A 8 8.33 -2.15 5.15
N PHE A 9 7.36 -2.89 5.68
CA PHE A 9 5.94 -2.52 5.57
C PHE A 9 5.45 -1.88 6.87
N CYS A 10 4.62 -0.84 6.75
CA CYS A 10 4.00 -0.20 7.89
C CYS A 10 2.98 -1.14 8.54
N LYS A 11 3.11 -1.38 9.86
CA LYS A 11 2.19 -2.24 10.62
C LYS A 11 0.76 -1.65 10.77
N ASN A 12 0.58 -0.36 10.49
CA ASN A 12 -0.73 0.31 10.60
C ASN A 12 -1.46 0.39 9.25
N CYS A 13 -0.79 0.86 8.19
CA CYS A 13 -1.44 1.10 6.89
C CYS A 13 -0.97 0.20 5.74
N GLY A 14 0.01 -0.69 5.98
CA GLY A 14 0.54 -1.61 4.96
C GLY A 14 1.41 -0.95 3.89
N ALA A 15 1.72 0.35 3.99
CA ALA A 15 2.57 1.04 3.02
C ALA A 15 4.01 0.54 3.06
N VAL A 16 4.64 0.43 1.89
CA VAL A 16 6.08 0.16 1.74
C VAL A 16 6.88 1.38 2.21
N MET A 17 7.87 1.16 3.06
CA MET A 17 8.77 2.17 3.60
C MET A 17 10.22 1.72 3.43
N GLU A 18 11.12 2.69 3.33
CA GLU A 18 12.57 2.47 3.27
C GLU A 18 13.11 2.19 4.70
N ASN A 19 14.19 1.41 4.82
CA ASN A 19 14.58 0.76 6.09
C ASN A 19 14.88 1.68 7.27
N GLU A 20 15.09 2.97 7.05
CA GLU A 20 15.60 3.89 8.09
C GLU A 20 14.56 4.93 8.52
N MET A 21 13.30 4.78 8.10
CA MET A 21 12.23 5.70 8.46
C MET A 21 11.56 5.28 9.78
N SER A 22 11.77 6.09 10.82
CA SER A 22 11.18 5.94 12.16
C SER A 22 9.68 6.27 12.21
N PHE A 23 9.15 6.87 11.14
CA PHE A 23 7.73 7.20 10.98
C PHE A 23 7.26 6.82 9.59
N CYS A 24 6.01 6.35 9.49
CA CYS A 24 5.41 6.11 8.19
C CYS A 24 5.05 7.43 7.48
N SER A 25 5.58 7.65 6.29
CA SER A 25 5.27 8.83 5.47
C SER A 25 3.81 8.91 4.98
N LYS A 26 3.07 7.79 5.01
CA LYS A 26 1.66 7.73 4.57
C LYS A 26 0.65 7.90 5.69
N CYS A 27 0.92 7.38 6.89
CA CYS A 27 -0.02 7.41 8.01
C CYS A 27 0.50 8.11 9.27
N GLY A 28 1.74 8.60 9.27
CA GLY A 28 2.36 9.30 10.39
C GLY A 28 2.67 8.43 11.62
N THR A 29 2.34 7.13 11.58
CA THR A 29 2.53 6.24 12.73
C THR A 29 4.01 5.93 12.94
N LYS A 30 4.50 6.22 14.15
CA LYS A 30 5.83 5.80 14.63
C LYS A 30 5.99 4.30 14.45
N GLN A 31 7.07 3.90 13.80
CA GLN A 31 7.39 2.50 13.68
C GLN A 31 8.42 2.12 14.74
N PRO A 32 8.35 0.91 15.31
CA PRO A 32 9.42 0.44 16.18
C PRO A 32 10.72 0.44 15.37
N GLU A 33 11.75 1.07 15.91
CA GLU A 33 13.12 1.01 15.39
C GLU A 33 13.68 -0.37 15.73
N GLU A 34 13.54 -1.31 14.79
CA GLU A 34 14.21 -2.60 14.88
C GLU A 34 15.54 -2.49 14.14
N GLY A 35 16.62 -2.27 14.89
CA GLY A 35 17.97 -2.41 14.34
C GLY A 35 19.08 -1.89 15.25
N GLY A 36 19.78 -2.80 15.93
CA GLY A 36 21.18 -2.57 16.30
C GLY A 36 21.60 -3.13 17.64
N ALA A 37 22.04 -4.39 17.65
CA ALA A 37 22.91 -4.91 18.70
C ALA A 37 24.11 -3.97 18.91
N ALA A 38 24.37 -3.63 20.17
CA ALA A 38 25.57 -2.93 20.60
C ALA A 38 26.82 -3.75 20.20
N PRO A 39 27.80 -3.18 19.49
CA PRO A 39 29.09 -3.85 19.32
C PRO A 39 29.84 -3.81 20.65
N ALA A 40 30.14 -4.99 21.19
CA ALA A 40 31.07 -5.17 22.29
C ALA A 40 32.49 -4.78 21.83
N GLY A 41 32.95 -3.59 22.25
CA GLY A 41 34.33 -3.14 22.11
C GLY A 41 34.88 -2.75 23.48
N ARG A 42 35.96 -3.39 23.91
CA ARG A 42 36.61 -3.23 25.22
C ARG A 42 37.06 -1.78 25.48
N PRO A 43 36.96 -1.25 26.72
CA PRO A 43 37.64 -0.02 27.11
C PRO A 43 39.10 -0.28 27.53
N GLY A 44 40.05 0.46 26.93
CA GLY A 44 41.39 0.68 27.48
C GLY A 44 41.42 1.97 28.32
N PRO A 45 42.38 2.13 29.25
CA PRO A 45 42.26 3.07 30.36
C PRO A 45 42.58 4.52 29.94
N GLY A 46 41.57 5.39 30.03
CA GLY A 46 41.71 6.85 29.99
C GLY A 46 41.37 7.44 31.37
N PRO A 47 42.01 8.55 31.79
CA PRO A 47 41.98 9.04 33.16
C PRO A 47 40.58 9.44 33.61
N ALA A 48 40.27 9.09 34.87
CA ALA A 48 39.00 9.31 35.53
C ALA A 48 38.59 10.81 35.54
N SER A 49 37.71 11.19 34.62
CA SER A 49 36.90 12.38 34.76
C SER A 49 35.76 12.09 35.73
N ALA A 50 35.64 12.92 36.77
CA ALA A 50 34.61 12.85 37.79
C ALA A 50 33.18 12.73 37.19
N PRO A 51 32.21 12.12 37.92
CA PRO A 51 30.83 12.04 37.46
C PRO A 51 30.26 13.46 37.27
N VAL A 52 29.94 13.82 36.04
CA VAL A 52 29.16 15.03 35.75
C VAL A 52 27.74 14.77 36.28
N PRO A 53 27.22 15.57 37.22
CA PRO A 53 25.85 15.41 37.71
C PRO A 53 24.86 15.50 36.53
N PRO A 54 23.76 14.73 36.55
CA PRO A 54 22.77 14.76 35.47
C PRO A 54 22.23 16.19 35.31
N ALA A 55 22.35 16.73 34.10
CA ALA A 55 21.79 18.02 33.77
C ALA A 55 20.30 18.05 34.11
N PRO A 56 19.78 19.12 34.74
CA PRO A 56 18.37 19.21 35.09
C PRO A 56 17.51 19.08 33.82
N PRO A 57 16.35 18.40 33.89
CA PRO A 57 15.45 18.27 32.75
C PRO A 57 15.04 19.67 32.28
N ARG A 58 15.44 20.03 31.05
CA ARG A 58 14.96 21.25 30.41
C ARG A 58 13.45 21.13 30.23
N SER A 59 12.70 21.96 30.94
CA SER A 59 11.28 22.15 30.71
C SER A 59 11.09 22.79 29.35
N TYR A 60 10.73 22.00 28.35
CA TYR A 60 10.27 22.52 27.08
C TYR A 60 8.92 23.22 27.30
N PRO A 61 8.71 24.46 26.86
CA PRO A 61 7.40 25.08 26.90
C PRO A 61 6.44 24.24 26.06
N ALA A 62 5.24 24.00 26.59
CA ALA A 62 4.18 23.35 25.84
C ALA A 62 3.96 24.14 24.55
N GLY A 63 4.24 23.52 23.41
CA GLY A 63 3.97 24.13 22.11
C GLY A 63 2.48 24.43 21.96
N PRO A 64 2.10 25.32 21.02
CA PRO A 64 0.70 25.64 20.76
C PRO A 64 -0.12 24.36 20.57
N SER A 65 -1.17 24.19 21.38
CA SER A 65 -2.12 23.09 21.21
C SER A 65 -2.87 23.32 19.89
N TYR A 66 -2.46 22.63 18.84
CA TYR A 66 -3.24 22.59 17.61
C TYR A 66 -4.59 21.93 17.94
N PRO A 67 -5.73 22.50 17.51
CA PRO A 67 -6.98 21.80 17.62
C PRO A 67 -6.86 20.46 16.87
N PRO A 68 -7.47 19.38 17.40
CA PRO A 68 -7.47 18.10 16.73
C PRO A 68 -7.99 18.32 15.31
N ALA A 69 -7.27 17.79 14.32
CA ALA A 69 -7.68 17.87 12.93
C ALA A 69 -9.14 17.40 12.83
N PRO A 70 -10.02 18.15 12.13
CA PRO A 70 -11.43 17.80 12.06
C PRO A 70 -11.56 16.36 11.54
N SER A 71 -12.12 15.48 12.37
CA SER A 71 -12.44 14.12 11.98
C SER A 71 -13.51 14.23 10.89
N VAL A 72 -13.11 14.04 9.64
CA VAL A 72 -14.04 14.00 8.52
C VAL A 72 -15.08 12.94 8.86
N ARG A 73 -16.34 13.36 9.06
CA ARG A 73 -17.43 12.43 9.33
C ARG A 73 -17.54 11.49 8.14
N MET A 74 -17.27 10.21 8.40
CA MET A 74 -17.49 9.09 7.50
C MET A 74 -19.00 8.83 7.32
N GLY A 75 -19.77 9.88 6.98
CA GLY A 75 -21.23 9.90 7.09
C GLY A 75 -21.97 9.96 5.75
N ASP A 76 -21.50 10.75 4.78
CA ASP A 76 -22.33 11.09 3.61
C ASP A 76 -21.75 10.68 2.25
N THR A 77 -20.90 9.64 2.20
CA THR A 77 -20.59 9.00 0.91
C THR A 77 -21.74 8.09 0.45
N GLY A 78 -22.93 8.68 0.28
CA GLY A 78 -24.12 8.01 -0.23
C GLY A 78 -23.85 7.32 -1.56
N ARG A 79 -24.30 6.06 -1.66
CA ARG A 79 -24.41 5.19 -2.86
C ARG A 79 -23.14 4.81 -3.65
N GLY A 80 -22.02 5.54 -3.59
CA GLY A 80 -20.88 5.26 -4.49
C GLY A 80 -19.79 4.31 -3.97
N ALA A 81 -19.68 4.07 -2.66
CA ALA A 81 -18.57 3.28 -2.10
C ALA A 81 -18.72 1.77 -2.35
N GLY A 82 -19.95 1.24 -2.27
CA GLY A 82 -20.23 -0.18 -2.56
C GLY A 82 -19.95 -0.55 -4.02
N TRP A 83 -20.21 0.37 -4.96
CA TRP A 83 -19.98 0.12 -6.39
C TRP A 83 -18.51 -0.14 -6.72
N ILE A 84 -17.58 0.56 -6.05
CA ILE A 84 -16.14 0.37 -6.29
C ILE A 84 -15.66 -0.98 -5.76
N MET A 85 -16.17 -1.42 -4.61
CA MET A 85 -15.91 -2.76 -4.09
C MET A 85 -16.50 -3.85 -5.00
N PHE A 86 -17.69 -3.60 -5.55
CA PHE A 86 -18.32 -4.49 -6.53
C PHE A 86 -17.47 -4.63 -7.80
N LEU A 87 -16.97 -3.52 -8.37
CA LEU A 87 -16.08 -3.58 -9.54
C LEU A 87 -14.79 -4.36 -9.28
N ARG A 88 -14.19 -4.25 -8.08
CA ARG A 88 -13.02 -5.07 -7.71
C ARG A 88 -13.36 -6.55 -7.75
N VAL A 89 -14.48 -6.95 -7.16
CA VAL A 89 -14.92 -8.35 -7.16
C VAL A 89 -15.22 -8.83 -8.59
N LEU A 90 -15.92 -8.02 -9.38
CA LEU A 90 -16.20 -8.31 -10.79
C LEU A 90 -14.93 -8.53 -11.61
N LEU A 91 -13.88 -7.72 -11.38
CA LEU A 91 -12.58 -7.87 -12.04
C LEU A 91 -11.94 -9.25 -11.77
N TRP A 92 -12.03 -9.73 -10.52
CA TRP A 92 -11.55 -11.07 -10.16
C TRP A 92 -12.40 -12.20 -10.74
N ILE A 93 -13.71 -12.00 -10.85
CA ILE A 93 -14.62 -12.95 -11.52
C ILE A 93 -14.25 -13.04 -13.01
N VAL A 94 -14.02 -11.91 -13.66
CA VAL A 94 -13.58 -11.86 -15.07
C VAL A 94 -12.21 -12.54 -15.25
N PHE A 95 -11.26 -12.32 -14.34
CA PHE A 95 -9.98 -13.04 -14.34
C PHE A 95 -10.17 -14.56 -14.27
N GLY A 96 -10.96 -15.04 -13.32
CA GLY A 96 -11.28 -16.46 -13.21
C GLY A 96 -11.95 -17.00 -14.47
N GLY A 97 -12.88 -16.24 -15.04
CA GLY A 97 -13.56 -16.58 -16.30
C GLY A 97 -12.61 -16.69 -17.49
N ILE A 98 -11.68 -15.76 -17.68
CA ILE A 98 -10.70 -15.79 -18.77
C ILE A 98 -9.76 -17.00 -18.62
N CYS A 99 -9.29 -17.28 -17.41
CA CYS A 99 -8.42 -18.43 -17.13
C CYS A 99 -9.16 -19.76 -17.38
N LEU A 100 -10.42 -19.88 -16.93
CA LEU A 100 -11.25 -21.06 -17.18
C LEU A 100 -11.55 -21.25 -18.67
N LEU A 101 -11.84 -20.17 -19.40
CA LEU A 101 -12.05 -20.22 -20.84
C LEU A 101 -10.79 -20.64 -21.58
N GLY A 102 -9.63 -20.08 -21.22
CA GLY A 102 -8.34 -20.49 -21.79
C GLY A 102 -8.05 -21.96 -21.56
N LEU A 103 -8.30 -22.47 -20.35
CA LEU A 103 -8.15 -23.90 -20.04
C LEU A 103 -9.11 -24.76 -20.87
N ALA A 104 -10.38 -24.37 -20.97
CA ALA A 104 -11.39 -25.09 -21.75
C ALA A 104 -11.02 -25.17 -23.25
N LEU A 105 -10.48 -24.08 -23.80
CA LEU A 105 -9.99 -24.04 -25.19
C LEU A 105 -8.70 -24.84 -25.39
N ALA A 106 -7.86 -24.97 -24.35
CA ALA A 106 -6.63 -25.75 -24.43
C ALA A 106 -6.87 -27.28 -24.30
N MET A 107 -7.86 -27.71 -23.52
CA MET A 107 -8.21 -29.14 -23.33
C MET A 107 -8.30 -29.97 -24.63
N PRO A 108 -9.05 -29.55 -25.68
CA PRO A 108 -9.11 -30.31 -26.92
C PRO A 108 -7.74 -30.42 -27.62
N THR A 109 -6.91 -29.36 -27.56
CA THR A 109 -5.59 -29.38 -28.21
C THR A 109 -4.67 -30.44 -27.61
N PHE A 110 -4.75 -30.69 -26.30
CA PHE A 110 -3.99 -31.75 -25.64
C PHE A 110 -4.54 -33.15 -25.92
N GLN A 111 -5.86 -33.28 -26.12
CA GLN A 111 -6.45 -34.55 -26.55
C GLN A 111 -6.03 -34.89 -27.99
N TYR A 112 -6.01 -33.90 -28.88
CA TYR A 112 -5.53 -34.05 -30.25
C TYR A 112 -4.01 -34.21 -30.36
N ALA A 113 -3.24 -33.84 -29.33
CA ALA A 113 -1.79 -34.07 -29.33
C ALA A 113 -1.44 -35.58 -29.43
N ARG A 114 -2.31 -36.46 -28.94
CA ARG A 114 -2.16 -37.92 -29.13
C ARG A 114 -2.29 -38.37 -30.60
N TYR A 115 -2.88 -37.54 -31.46
CA TYR A 115 -3.06 -37.76 -32.89
C TYR A 115 -2.01 -37.02 -33.74
N GLY A 116 -0.96 -36.46 -33.13
CA GLY A 116 0.12 -35.77 -33.82
C GLY A 116 -0.05 -34.25 -33.93
N ALA A 117 -1.00 -33.65 -33.20
CA ALA A 117 -1.06 -32.19 -33.09
C ALA A 117 0.04 -31.64 -32.18
N ASP A 118 0.54 -30.44 -32.48
CA ASP A 118 1.61 -29.80 -31.71
C ASP A 118 1.12 -29.32 -30.34
N PRO A 119 1.64 -29.87 -29.22
CA PRO A 119 1.23 -29.46 -27.87
C PRO A 119 1.61 -28.02 -27.52
N LEU A 120 2.52 -27.40 -28.31
CA LEU A 120 2.90 -26.00 -28.17
C LEU A 120 1.71 -25.05 -28.35
N ILE A 121 0.75 -25.39 -29.20
CA ILE A 121 -0.43 -24.55 -29.45
C ILE A 121 -1.29 -24.48 -28.18
N GLY A 122 -1.54 -25.62 -27.53
CA GLY A 122 -2.29 -25.69 -26.27
C GLY A 122 -1.63 -24.90 -25.15
N LEU A 123 -0.30 -25.04 -25.02
CA LEU A 123 0.48 -24.27 -24.05
C LEU A 123 0.43 -22.76 -24.35
N GLY A 124 0.51 -22.39 -25.62
CA GLY A 124 0.37 -21.00 -26.08
C GLY A 124 -0.99 -20.39 -25.71
N ILE A 125 -2.08 -21.15 -25.84
CA ILE A 125 -3.43 -20.69 -25.45
C ILE A 125 -3.51 -20.44 -23.94
N ILE A 126 -2.98 -21.35 -23.11
CA ILE A 126 -2.98 -21.19 -21.65
C ILE A 126 -2.18 -19.95 -21.27
N VAL A 127 -0.92 -19.86 -21.71
CA VAL A 127 -0.04 -18.73 -21.38
C VAL A 127 -0.65 -17.42 -21.87
N GLY A 128 -1.16 -17.40 -23.11
CA GLY A 128 -1.84 -16.25 -23.69
C GLY A 128 -3.05 -15.81 -22.85
N SER A 129 -3.92 -16.74 -22.45
CA SER A 129 -5.09 -16.41 -21.63
C SER A 129 -4.71 -15.85 -20.26
N VAL A 130 -3.66 -16.39 -19.63
CA VAL A 130 -3.19 -15.92 -18.31
C VAL A 130 -2.58 -14.53 -18.41
N LEU A 131 -1.80 -14.25 -19.45
CA LEU A 131 -1.23 -12.92 -19.70
C LEU A 131 -2.33 -11.89 -19.99
N ILE A 132 -3.33 -12.25 -20.79
CA ILE A 132 -4.49 -11.39 -21.05
C ILE A 132 -5.25 -11.14 -19.74
N ALA A 133 -5.54 -12.18 -18.96
CA ALA A 133 -6.23 -12.03 -17.67
C ALA A 133 -5.44 -11.12 -16.71
N PHE A 134 -4.12 -11.30 -16.62
CA PHE A 134 -3.25 -10.49 -15.77
C PHE A 134 -3.23 -9.02 -16.21
N THR A 135 -3.10 -8.74 -17.51
CA THR A 135 -3.09 -7.36 -18.03
C THR A 135 -4.44 -6.66 -17.79
N VAL A 136 -5.56 -7.36 -17.96
CA VAL A 136 -6.91 -6.84 -17.63
C VAL A 136 -7.02 -6.51 -16.14
N VAL A 137 -6.57 -7.39 -15.25
CA VAL A 137 -6.62 -7.13 -13.80
C VAL A 137 -5.71 -5.97 -13.41
N ALA A 138 -4.48 -5.92 -13.93
CA ALA A 138 -3.54 -4.84 -13.64
C ALA A 138 -4.09 -3.48 -14.10
N ALA A 139 -4.60 -3.41 -15.34
CA ALA A 139 -5.24 -2.20 -15.88
C ALA A 139 -6.49 -1.81 -15.06
N GLY A 140 -7.30 -2.78 -14.65
CA GLY A 140 -8.48 -2.57 -13.82
C GLY A 140 -8.14 -2.00 -12.45
N MET A 141 -7.12 -2.54 -11.78
CA MET A 141 -6.66 -2.03 -10.47
C MET A 141 -6.16 -0.59 -10.58
N VAL A 142 -5.35 -0.26 -11.59
CA VAL A 142 -4.87 1.11 -11.82
C VAL A 142 -6.04 2.06 -12.08
N SER A 143 -7.01 1.64 -12.89
CA SER A 143 -8.20 2.46 -13.20
C SER A 143 -9.07 2.70 -11.96
N LEU A 144 -9.23 1.69 -11.10
CA LEU A 144 -10.00 1.81 -9.86
C LEU A 144 -9.31 2.70 -8.83
N ASP A 145 -7.97 2.61 -8.70
CA ASP A 145 -7.20 3.51 -7.83
C ASP A 145 -7.26 4.96 -8.31
N ALA A 146 -7.16 5.19 -9.63
CA ALA A 146 -7.35 6.52 -10.21
C ALA A 146 -8.75 7.08 -9.92
N ALA A 147 -9.80 6.27 -10.10
CA ALA A 147 -11.17 6.66 -9.80
C ALA A 147 -11.38 6.99 -8.31
N GLN A 148 -10.78 6.21 -7.41
CA GLN A 148 -10.82 6.49 -5.98
C GLN A 148 -10.10 7.79 -5.62
N ASN A 149 -8.98 8.10 -6.28
CA ASN A 149 -8.22 9.32 -6.01
C ASN A 149 -9.01 10.58 -6.43
N ILE A 150 -9.62 10.55 -7.63
CA ILE A 150 -10.49 11.65 -8.11
C ILE A 150 -11.65 11.90 -7.14
N ARG A 151 -12.27 10.82 -6.66
CA ARG A 151 -13.37 10.93 -5.70
C ARG A 151 -12.95 11.56 -4.37
N ARG A 152 -11.75 11.24 -3.86
CA ARG A 152 -11.22 11.86 -2.63
C ARG A 152 -11.01 13.36 -2.80
N CYS A 153 -10.46 13.79 -3.94
CA CYS A 153 -10.29 15.21 -4.24
C CYS A 153 -11.63 15.95 -4.27
N ALA A 154 -12.64 15.38 -4.91
CA ALA A 154 -13.98 15.98 -4.99
C ALA A 154 -14.67 16.12 -3.61
N ILE A 155 -14.51 15.12 -2.73
CA ILE A 155 -15.08 15.18 -1.37
C ILE A 155 -14.33 16.22 -0.53
N ASN A 156 -13.00 16.26 -0.61
CA ASN A 156 -12.20 17.21 0.15
C ASN A 156 -12.48 18.65 -0.27
N SER A 157 -12.64 18.93 -1.58
CA SER A 157 -12.97 20.28 -2.05
C SER A 157 -14.36 20.74 -1.60
N ALA A 158 -15.35 19.86 -1.63
CA ALA A 158 -16.69 20.15 -1.12
C ALA A 158 -16.67 20.50 0.38
N ASN A 159 -15.94 19.72 1.19
CA ASN A 159 -15.79 19.99 2.62
C ASN A 159 -15.11 21.34 2.90
N ILE A 160 -14.08 21.71 2.12
CA ILE A 160 -13.41 23.01 2.29
C ILE A 160 -14.39 24.16 2.01
N LEU A 161 -15.19 24.06 0.95
CA LEU A 161 -16.18 25.09 0.61
C LEU A 161 -17.23 25.24 1.71
N ASP A 162 -17.70 24.14 2.28
CA ASP A 162 -18.67 24.16 3.38
C ASP A 162 -18.09 24.85 4.63
N LEU A 163 -16.85 24.51 5.01
CA LEU A 163 -16.14 25.17 6.12
C LEU A 163 -15.91 26.67 5.88
N LEU A 164 -15.68 27.09 4.63
CA LEU A 164 -15.55 28.50 4.28
C LEU A 164 -16.89 29.23 4.34
N ASN A 165 -17.99 28.56 3.97
CA ASN A 165 -19.33 29.12 4.06
C ASN A 165 -19.75 29.32 5.53
N GLN A 166 -19.49 28.32 6.38
CA GLN A 166 -19.74 28.38 7.83
C GLN A 166 -18.96 29.50 8.55
N ARG A 167 -17.79 29.91 8.03
CA ARG A 167 -17.02 31.02 8.61
C ARG A 167 -17.52 32.41 8.20
N LYS A 168 -18.35 32.51 7.17
CA LYS A 168 -18.86 33.80 6.66
C LYS A 168 -20.22 34.19 7.23
N GLY A 169 -20.96 33.25 7.82
CA GLY A 169 -22.23 33.49 8.53
C GLY A 169 -22.00 33.57 10.03
#